data_AF-A0AAV0WG07-F1
#
_entry.id   AF-A0AAV0WG07-F1
#
_cell.length_a   1.000
_cell.length_b   1.000
_cell.length_c   1.000
_cell.angle_alpha   90.00
_cell.angle_beta   90.00
_cell.angle_gamma   90.00
#
_symmetry.space_group_name_H-M   'P 1'
#
loop_
_entity.id
_entity.type
_entity.pdbx_description
1 polymer ?
#
loop_
_entity_poly.entity_id
_entity_poly.type
_entity_poly.pdbx_seq_one_letter_code
_entity_poly.pdbx_strand_id
1 'polypeptide(L)'
;MPRIRKKRSNRGNDNELMKRAANICIHEQKSERSVAENLIICHVSLNRQIKKFKTSELGDSPPKYGYNPHTIIFNIDQEIMLSNYLKTCADMYFGLSPNDVRKLAFEYAVKLNLKIPHY
;
A
#
# COMPACT_ATOMS: atom_id res chain seq x y z
N MET A 1 -11.35 -5.42 18.95
CA MET A 1 -11.26 -6.55 18.00
C MET A 1 -11.08 -6.03 16.58
N PRO A 2 -10.23 -6.64 15.74
CA PRO A 2 -10.06 -6.24 14.34
C PRO A 2 -11.37 -6.45 13.57
N ARG A 3 -11.76 -5.47 12.75
CA ARG A 3 -12.97 -5.56 11.92
C ARG A 3 -12.73 -6.52 10.76
N ILE A 4 -13.26 -7.73 10.83
CA ILE A 4 -13.24 -8.69 9.71
C ILE A 4 -14.23 -8.20 8.63
N ARG A 5 -13.73 -7.51 7.61
CA ARG A 5 -14.54 -7.01 6.50
C ARG A 5 -14.80 -8.12 5.48
N LYS A 6 -16.06 -8.54 5.32
CA LYS A 6 -16.48 -9.40 4.20
C LYS A 6 -16.49 -8.60 2.89
N LYS A 7 -15.96 -9.18 1.81
CA LYS A 7 -15.93 -8.58 0.47
C LYS A 7 -17.37 -8.47 -0.07
N ARG A 8 -17.70 -7.36 -0.72
CA ARG A 8 -19.05 -7.13 -1.31
C ARG A 8 -19.14 -7.47 -2.80
N SER A 9 -18.01 -7.64 -3.48
CA SER A 9 -17.96 -7.84 -4.94
C SER A 9 -17.41 -9.22 -5.31
N ASN A 10 -18.05 -9.87 -6.29
CA ASN A 10 -17.60 -11.14 -6.87
C ASN A 10 -16.48 -10.98 -7.93
N ARG A 11 -16.03 -9.74 -8.21
CA ARG A 11 -14.98 -9.47 -9.21
C ARG A 11 -13.63 -10.05 -8.77
N GLY A 12 -12.96 -10.74 -9.69
CA GLY A 12 -11.62 -11.32 -9.51
C GLY A 12 -11.56 -12.36 -8.40
N ASN A 13 -12.60 -13.20 -8.29
CA ASN A 13 -12.65 -14.28 -7.30
C ASN A 13 -12.01 -15.58 -7.81
N ASP A 14 -12.11 -15.83 -9.11
CA ASP A 14 -11.48 -17.00 -9.74
C ASP A 14 -10.00 -16.73 -10.01
N ASN A 15 -9.15 -17.22 -9.11
CA ASN A 15 -7.71 -17.06 -9.18
C ASN A 15 -7.10 -17.81 -10.38
N GLU A 16 -7.63 -18.98 -10.72
CA GLU A 16 -7.07 -19.82 -11.79
C GLU A 16 -7.38 -19.24 -13.17
N LEU A 17 -8.58 -18.72 -13.36
CA LEU A 17 -8.93 -18.00 -14.58
C LEU A 17 -8.11 -16.71 -14.73
N MET A 18 -7.88 -15.97 -13.63
CA MET A 18 -7.06 -14.75 -13.64
C MET A 18 -5.58 -15.02 -13.96
N LYS A 19 -5.01 -16.13 -13.47
CA LYS A 19 -3.63 -16.56 -13.84
C LYS A 19 -3.54 -16.88 -15.34
N ARG A 20 -4.49 -17.68 -15.85
CA ARG A 20 -4.55 -18.04 -17.28
C ARG A 20 -4.63 -16.80 -18.17
N ALA A 21 -5.53 -15.87 -17.84
CA ALA A 21 -5.68 -14.63 -18.57
C ALA A 21 -4.40 -13.76 -18.56
N ALA A 22 -3.70 -13.70 -17.41
CA ALA A 22 -2.43 -12.97 -17.30
C ALA A 22 -1.33 -13.59 -18.17
N ASN A 23 -1.21 -14.92 -18.17
CA ASN A 23 -0.25 -15.65 -18.99
C ASN A 23 -0.48 -15.41 -20.49
N ILE A 24 -1.74 -15.41 -20.94
CA ILE A 24 -2.09 -15.09 -22.33
C ILE A 24 -1.63 -13.68 -22.70
N CYS A 25 -1.85 -12.70 -21.82
CA CYS A 25 -1.44 -11.32 -22.09
C CYS A 25 0.08 -11.15 -22.12
N ILE A 26 0.81 -11.86 -21.26
CA ILE A 26 2.27 -11.73 -21.11
C ILE A 26 3.01 -12.53 -22.19
N HIS A 27 2.66 -13.80 -22.41
CA HIS A 27 3.37 -14.69 -23.32
C HIS A 27 2.89 -14.59 -24.76
N GLU A 28 1.58 -14.43 -25.00
CA GLU A 28 1.02 -14.34 -26.36
C GLU A 28 0.90 -12.89 -26.86
N GLN A 29 1.28 -11.90 -26.04
CA GLN A 29 1.23 -10.46 -26.34
C GLN A 29 -0.14 -9.95 -26.82
N LYS A 30 -1.23 -10.61 -26.42
CA LYS A 30 -2.60 -10.17 -26.73
C LYS A 30 -3.00 -8.96 -25.89
N SER A 31 -3.87 -8.12 -26.46
CA SER A 31 -4.42 -6.95 -25.77
C SER A 31 -5.23 -7.35 -24.53
N GLU A 32 -4.94 -6.72 -23.38
CA GLU A 32 -5.63 -6.95 -22.11
C GLU A 32 -7.15 -6.81 -22.25
N ARG A 33 -7.62 -5.84 -23.06
CA ARG A 33 -9.05 -5.59 -23.28
C ARG A 33 -9.71 -6.74 -24.04
N SER A 34 -9.05 -7.24 -25.09
CA SER A 34 -9.55 -8.37 -25.88
C SER A 34 -9.61 -9.65 -25.05
N VAL A 35 -8.56 -9.95 -24.28
CA VAL A 35 -8.54 -11.12 -23.39
C VAL A 35 -9.60 -11.01 -22.31
N ALA A 36 -9.81 -9.81 -21.76
CA ALA A 36 -10.84 -9.58 -20.75
C ALA A 36 -12.26 -9.77 -21.29
N GLU A 37 -12.52 -9.32 -22.52
CA GLU A 37 -13.80 -9.51 -23.19
C GLU A 37 -14.07 -11.00 -23.49
N ASN A 38 -13.09 -11.69 -24.07
CA ASN A 38 -13.18 -13.12 -24.40
C ASN A 38 -13.43 -14.01 -23.18
N LEU A 39 -12.80 -13.69 -22.04
CA LEU A 39 -12.92 -14.46 -20.81
C LEU A 39 -14.01 -13.92 -19.86
N ILE A 40 -14.78 -12.91 -20.29
CA ILE A 40 -15.85 -12.27 -19.51
C ILE A 40 -15.35 -11.85 -18.11
N ILE A 41 -14.18 -11.22 -18.08
CA ILE A 41 -13.56 -10.70 -16.85
C ILE A 41 -13.41 -9.19 -16.88
N CYS A 42 -13.37 -8.59 -15.69
CA CYS A 42 -13.10 -7.16 -15.56
C CYS A 42 -11.63 -6.88 -15.92
N HIS A 43 -11.41 -6.13 -17.00
CA HIS A 43 -10.07 -5.74 -17.47
C HIS A 43 -9.22 -5.06 -16.38
N VAL A 44 -9.84 -4.31 -15.45
CA VAL A 44 -9.12 -3.69 -14.31
C VAL A 44 -8.59 -4.73 -13.34
N SER A 45 -9.36 -5.79 -13.08
CA SER A 45 -8.91 -6.91 -12.23
C SER A 45 -7.80 -7.70 -12.91
N LEU A 46 -7.91 -7.89 -14.22
CA LEU A 46 -6.87 -8.52 -15.04
C LEU A 46 -5.56 -7.71 -15.02
N ASN A 47 -5.61 -6.40 -15.29
CA ASN A 47 -4.45 -5.52 -15.26
C ASN A 47 -3.75 -5.54 -13.90
N ARG A 48 -4.51 -5.48 -12.80
CA ARG A 48 -3.96 -5.64 -11.44
C ARG A 48 -3.24 -6.98 -11.27
N GLN A 49 -3.79 -8.06 -11.80
CA GLN A 49 -3.18 -9.39 -11.72
C GLN A 49 -1.90 -9.49 -12.57
N ILE A 50 -1.89 -8.91 -13.77
CA ILE A 50 -0.71 -8.83 -14.64
C ILE A 50 0.42 -8.08 -13.93
N LYS A 51 0.13 -6.92 -13.32
CA LYS A 51 1.12 -6.17 -12.53
C LYS A 51 1.68 -7.00 -11.38
N LYS A 52 0.82 -7.73 -10.66
CA LYS A 52 1.24 -8.64 -9.60
C LYS A 52 2.15 -9.76 -10.13
N PHE A 53 1.80 -10.35 -11.28
CA PHE A 53 2.60 -11.40 -11.93
C PHE A 53 3.98 -10.90 -12.37
N LYS A 54 4.05 -9.74 -13.02
CA LYS A 54 5.31 -9.13 -13.44
C LYS A 54 6.25 -8.90 -12.25
N THR A 55 5.71 -8.44 -11.13
CA THR A 55 6.50 -8.21 -9.92
C THR A 55 6.97 -9.49 -9.24
N SER A 56 6.20 -10.59 -9.35
CA SER A 56 6.58 -11.86 -8.72
C SER A 56 7.54 -12.69 -9.58
N GLU A 57 7.36 -12.71 -10.91
CA GLU A 57 8.11 -13.62 -11.80
C GLU A 57 9.17 -12.93 -12.66
N LEU A 58 8.92 -11.70 -13.12
CA LEU A 58 9.89 -10.95 -13.93
C LEU A 58 10.83 -10.08 -13.09
N GLY A 59 10.68 -10.08 -11.75
CA GLY A 59 11.47 -9.24 -10.86
C GLY A 59 11.23 -7.74 -11.06
N ASP A 60 10.13 -7.38 -11.71
CA ASP A 60 9.78 -6.00 -12.00
C ASP A 60 9.53 -5.22 -10.70
N SER A 61 9.81 -3.91 -10.69
CA SER A 61 9.71 -3.14 -9.43
C SER A 61 8.28 -3.23 -8.85
N PRO A 62 8.12 -3.56 -7.55
CA PRO A 62 6.80 -3.65 -6.96
C PRO A 62 6.08 -2.31 -7.13
N PRO A 63 4.78 -2.30 -7.45
CA PRO A 63 3.99 -1.07 -7.47
C PRO A 63 4.23 -0.31 -6.17
N LYS A 64 4.62 0.96 -6.29
CA LYS A 64 4.86 1.84 -5.15
C LYS A 64 3.54 2.04 -4.42
N TYR A 65 3.41 1.40 -3.27
CA TYR A 65 2.31 1.62 -2.32
C TYR A 65 2.83 2.49 -1.18
N GLY A 66 2.05 3.45 -0.70
CA GLY A 66 2.37 4.25 0.50
C GLY A 66 2.40 5.76 0.27
N TYR A 67 2.97 6.47 1.25
CA TYR A 67 3.11 7.92 1.26
C TYR A 67 4.03 8.40 0.14
N ASN A 68 3.63 9.47 -0.55
CA ASN A 68 4.42 10.06 -1.63
C ASN A 68 5.69 10.69 -1.01
N PRO A 69 6.90 10.51 -1.56
CA PRO A 69 8.12 11.14 -1.05
C PRO A 69 7.99 12.64 -0.76
N HIS A 70 7.19 13.36 -1.55
CA HIS A 70 6.92 14.79 -1.34
C HIS A 70 6.11 15.13 -0.08
N THR A 71 5.52 14.13 0.57
CA THR A 71 4.74 14.27 1.82
C THR A 71 5.48 13.72 3.04
N ILE A 72 6.71 13.23 2.87
CA ILE A 72 7.55 12.75 3.97
C ILE A 72 8.09 13.96 4.73
N ILE A 73 7.83 14.02 6.04
CA ILE A 73 8.28 15.10 6.92
C ILE A 73 9.57 14.71 7.64
N PHE A 74 9.61 13.50 8.19
CA PHE A 74 10.75 12.99 8.96
C PHE A 74 11.71 12.20 8.08
N ASN A 75 13.00 12.32 8.38
CA ASN A 75 13.96 11.35 7.86
C ASN A 75 13.88 10.03 8.67
N ILE A 76 14.56 8.99 8.16
CA ILE A 76 14.51 7.65 8.76
C ILE A 76 14.96 7.68 10.24
N ASP A 77 16.01 8.44 10.55
CA ASP A 77 16.55 8.51 11.91
C ASP A 77 15.58 9.17 12.90
N GLN A 78 14.90 10.25 12.48
CA GLN A 78 13.87 10.94 13.25
C GLN A 78 12.65 10.04 13.47
N GLU A 79 12.23 9.28 12.45
CA GLU A 79 11.15 8.30 12.58
C GLU A 79 11.51 7.21 13.58
N ILE A 80 12.74 6.69 13.51
CA ILE A 80 13.23 5.68 14.46
C ILE A 80 13.22 6.25 15.88
N MET A 81 13.75 7.46 16.09
CA MET A 81 13.80 8.12 17.40
C MET A 81 12.40 8.30 17.99
N LEU A 82 11.47 8.85 17.19
CA LEU A 82 10.07 9.04 17.62
C LEU A 82 9.39 7.69 17.91
N SER A 83 9.61 6.67 17.07
CA SER A 83 9.03 5.34 17.27
C SER A 83 9.52 4.67 18.56
N ASN A 84 10.80 4.82 18.88
CA ASN A 84 11.38 4.27 20.10
C ASN A 84 10.82 4.98 21.33
N TYR A 85 10.67 6.31 21.28
CA TYR A 85 10.03 7.07 22.35
C TYR A 85 8.57 6.63 22.59
N LEU A 86 7.81 6.41 21.53
CA LEU A 86 6.42 5.93 21.66
C LEU A 86 6.34 4.53 22.26
N LYS A 87 7.27 3.64 21.91
CA LYS A 87 7.36 2.29 22.48
C LYS A 87 7.69 2.35 23.97
N THR A 88 8.68 3.15 24.38
CA THR A 88 9.03 3.28 25.79
C THR A 88 7.87 3.87 26.61
N CYS A 89 7.14 4.86 26.08
CA CYS A 89 5.92 5.37 26.72
C CYS A 89 4.86 4.27 26.91
N ALA A 90 4.65 3.42 25.90
CA ALA A 90 3.73 2.31 25.98
C ALA A 90 4.16 1.26 27.03
N ASP A 91 5.45 0.94 27.08
CA ASP A 91 6.02 0.00 28.06
C ASP A 91 5.91 0.53 29.50
N MET A 92 5.98 1.84 29.69
CA MET A 92 5.79 2.52 30.99
C MET A 92 4.31 2.67 31.40
N TYR A 93 3.36 2.03 30.71
CA TYR A 93 1.91 2.16 30.91
C TYR A 93 1.34 3.58 30.66
N PHE A 94 2.10 4.46 30.01
CA PHE A 94 1.68 5.80 29.56
C PHE A 94 1.50 5.82 28.05
N GLY A 95 0.79 4.82 27.50
CA GLY A 95 0.50 4.74 26.08
C GLY A 95 -0.27 5.97 25.59
N LEU A 96 0.26 6.64 24.56
CA LEU A 96 -0.38 7.79 23.94
C LEU A 96 -1.50 7.34 22.99
N SER A 97 -2.63 8.06 23.00
CA SER A 97 -3.69 7.83 22.03
C SER A 97 -3.23 8.23 20.62
N PRO A 98 -3.85 7.72 19.54
CA PRO A 98 -3.51 8.13 18.17
C PRO A 98 -3.62 9.65 17.93
N ASN A 99 -4.45 10.36 18.70
CA ASN A 99 -4.56 11.81 18.64
C ASN A 99 -3.36 12.49 19.30
N ASP A 100 -2.91 12.00 20.44
CA ASP A 100 -1.79 12.57 21.19
C ASP A 100 -0.46 12.27 20.49
N VAL A 101 -0.33 11.09 19.88
CA VAL A 101 0.82 10.76 19.01
C VAL A 101 0.93 11.75 17.85
N ARG A 102 -0.19 12.15 17.23
CA ARG A 102 -0.18 13.15 16.15
C ARG A 102 0.24 14.53 16.63
N LYS A 103 -0.22 14.95 17.82
CA LYS A 103 0.21 16.22 18.44
C LYS A 103 1.70 16.20 18.76
N LEU A 104 2.18 15.13 19.39
CA LEU A 104 3.60 14.93 19.70
C LEU A 104 4.46 14.96 18.44
N ALA A 105 4.05 14.27 17.37
CA ALA A 105 4.76 14.28 16.10
C ALA A 105 4.81 15.70 15.49
N PHE A 106 3.70 16.45 15.54
CA PHE A 106 3.68 17.83 15.07
C PHE A 106 4.61 18.72 15.90
N GLU A 107 4.55 18.65 17.23
CA GLU A 107 5.44 19.39 18.13
C GLU A 107 6.91 19.05 17.90
N TYR A 108 7.23 17.76 17.70
CA TYR A 108 8.56 17.29 17.37
C TYR A 108 9.06 17.87 16.05
N ALA A 109 8.23 17.87 15.00
CA ALA A 109 8.57 18.48 13.72
C ALA A 109 8.81 20.00 13.84
N VAL A 110 7.99 20.71 14.63
CA VAL A 110 8.17 22.14 14.90
C VAL A 110 9.49 22.38 15.64
N LYS A 111 9.82 21.58 16.66
CA LYS A 111 11.08 21.70 17.41
C LYS A 111 12.32 21.45 16.55
N LEU A 112 12.20 20.59 15.54
CA LEU A 112 13.25 20.32 14.57
C LEU A 112 13.28 21.33 13.41
N ASN A 113 12.40 22.34 13.40
CA ASN A 113 12.23 23.33 12.33
C ASN A 113 12.04 22.69 10.94
N LEU A 114 11.30 21.57 10.88
CA LEU A 114 11.00 20.89 9.63
C LEU A 114 9.90 21.63 8.85
N LYS A 115 9.92 21.52 7.52
CA LYS A 115 8.88 22.09 6.66
C LYS A 115 7.59 21.29 6.79
N ILE A 116 6.62 21.84 7.52
CA ILE A 116 5.30 21.24 7.68
C ILE A 116 4.37 21.83 6.61
N PRO A 117 3.60 21.01 5.86
CA PRO A 117 2.64 21.53 4.89
C PRO A 117 1.52 22.29 5.59
N HIS A 118 1.24 23.51 5.12
CA HIS A 118 0.03 24.25 5.47
C HIS A 118 -1.12 23.78 4.57
N TYR A 119 -2.25 23.46 5.17
CA TYR A 119 -3.51 23.18 4.47
C TYR A 119 -4.27 24.48 4.19
#